data_AF-Q8X206-F1
#
_entry.id   AF-Q8X206-F1
#
_cell.length_a   1.000
_cell.length_b   1.000
_cell.length_c   1.000
_cell.angle_alpha   90.00
_cell.angle_beta   90.00
_cell.angle_gamma   90.00
#
_symmetry.space_group_name_H-M   'P 1'
#
loop_
_entity.id
_entity.type
_entity.pdbx_description
1 polymer ?
#
loop_
_entity_poly.entity_id
_entity_poly.type
_entity_poly.pdbx_seq_one_letter_code
_entity_poly.pdbx_strand_id
1 'polypeptide(L)'
;DLVGVASTAIGFFKKAAIGSSARERTIKTKTSPADVVMFSGSKDSQTSADTFQGGEARGALSWAFIESLKKWPRQSYLQLLNSIRALLEDKYTQKPQ
;
A
#
# COMPACT_ATOMS: atom_id res chain seq x y z
N ASP A 1 25.98 -21.63 -36.09
CA ASP A 1 25.03 -22.09 -35.04
C ASP A 1 25.62 -22.47 -33.68
N LEU A 2 26.91 -22.85 -33.55
CA LEU A 2 27.49 -23.24 -32.24
C LEU A 2 27.80 -22.05 -31.29
N VAL A 3 28.10 -20.87 -31.83
CA VAL A 3 28.50 -19.66 -31.07
C VAL A 3 27.31 -18.98 -30.35
N GLY A 4 26.10 -19.10 -30.91
CA GLY A 4 24.88 -18.54 -30.31
C GLY A 4 24.36 -19.35 -29.11
N VAL A 5 24.58 -20.67 -29.11
CA VAL A 5 24.17 -21.55 -28.01
C VAL A 5 25.13 -21.41 -26.82
N ALA A 6 26.44 -21.29 -27.08
CA ALA A 6 27.44 -21.07 -26.04
C ALA A 6 27.25 -19.74 -25.29
N SER A 7 26.98 -18.65 -26.01
CA SER A 7 26.72 -17.33 -25.41
C SER A 7 25.43 -17.29 -24.57
N THR A 8 24.40 -18.00 -25.02
CA THR A 8 23.14 -18.17 -24.27
C THR A 8 23.36 -18.96 -22.97
N ALA A 9 24.09 -20.08 -23.02
CA ALA A 9 24.43 -20.88 -21.84
C ALA A 9 25.26 -20.09 -20.82
N ILE A 10 26.26 -19.32 -21.27
CA ILE A 10 27.06 -18.42 -20.42
C ILE A 10 26.18 -17.32 -19.82
N GLY A 11 25.24 -16.76 -20.59
CA GLY A 11 24.26 -15.79 -20.11
C GLY A 11 23.36 -16.35 -19.00
N PHE A 12 22.89 -17.59 -19.14
CA PHE A 12 22.12 -18.28 -18.12
C PHE A 12 22.95 -18.62 -16.88
N PHE A 13 24.19 -19.10 -17.04
CA PHE A 13 25.10 -19.34 -15.92
C PHE A 13 25.43 -18.05 -15.14
N LYS A 14 25.70 -16.96 -15.86
CA LYS A 14 25.94 -15.65 -15.26
C LYS A 14 24.70 -15.12 -14.53
N LYS A 15 23.50 -15.32 -15.09
CA LYS A 15 22.23 -14.94 -14.46
C LYS A 15 21.91 -15.82 -13.23
N ALA A 16 22.27 -17.10 -13.26
CA ALA A 16 22.14 -18.01 -12.11
C ALA A 16 23.13 -17.67 -10.99
N ALA A 17 24.39 -17.34 -11.34
CA ALA A 17 25.43 -16.95 -10.37
C ALA A 17 25.23 -15.54 -9.79
N ILE A 18 24.66 -14.60 -10.57
CA ILE A 18 24.44 -13.19 -10.17
C ILE A 18 23.00 -12.94 -9.68
N GLY A 19 22.10 -13.93 -9.81
CA GLY A 19 20.64 -13.77 -9.71
C GLY A 19 20.11 -13.25 -8.37
N SER A 20 20.84 -13.38 -7.27
CA SER A 20 20.47 -12.82 -5.96
C SER A 20 21.08 -11.45 -5.65
N SER A 21 22.22 -11.10 -6.25
CA SER A 21 23.04 -9.93 -5.86
C SER A 21 22.32 -8.60 -6.06
N ALA A 22 21.56 -8.45 -7.15
CA ALA A 22 20.78 -7.24 -7.42
C ALA A 22 19.61 -7.07 -6.43
N ARG A 23 18.98 -8.18 -6.04
CA ARG A 23 17.91 -8.20 -5.03
C ARG A 23 18.45 -7.89 -3.65
N GLU A 24 19.55 -8.51 -3.24
CA GLU A 24 20.23 -8.23 -1.96
C GLU A 24 20.69 -6.78 -1.87
N ARG A 25 21.26 -6.23 -2.95
CA ARG A 25 21.63 -4.82 -3.01
C ARG A 25 20.41 -3.90 -2.88
N THR A 26 19.30 -4.26 -3.52
CA THR A 26 18.03 -3.52 -3.43
C THR A 26 17.45 -3.58 -2.02
N ILE A 27 17.44 -4.75 -1.37
CA ILE A 27 17.01 -4.89 0.03
C ILE A 27 17.89 -4.00 0.92
N LYS A 28 19.21 -4.07 0.80
CA LYS A 28 20.14 -3.28 1.62
C LYS A 28 20.04 -1.77 1.43
N THR A 29 19.69 -1.29 0.23
CA THR A 29 19.79 0.14 -0.12
C THR A 29 18.45 0.83 -0.36
N LYS A 30 17.38 0.06 -0.62
CA LYS A 30 16.06 0.58 -1.01
C LYS A 30 14.91 0.00 -0.18
N THR A 31 15.21 -0.70 0.92
CA THR A 31 14.20 -1.14 1.88
C THR A 31 14.59 -0.71 3.28
N SER A 32 13.59 -0.55 4.15
CA SER A 32 13.77 -0.19 5.56
C SER A 32 13.42 -1.40 6.43
N PRO A 33 14.12 -1.64 7.55
CA PRO A 33 13.73 -2.65 8.53
C PRO A 33 12.54 -2.22 9.41
N ALA A 34 11.86 -1.10 9.09
CA ALA A 34 10.79 -0.55 9.89
C ALA A 34 9.46 -1.32 9.74
N ASP A 35 8.70 -1.38 10.83
CA ASP A 35 7.30 -1.79 10.82
C ASP A 35 6.43 -0.62 10.33
N VAL A 36 5.88 -0.75 9.12
CA VAL A 36 5.09 0.31 8.47
C VAL A 36 3.63 -0.13 8.37
N VAL A 37 2.73 0.71 8.88
CA VAL A 37 1.28 0.61 8.67
C VAL A 37 0.84 1.76 7.79
N MET A 38 0.19 1.45 6.67
CA MET A 38 -0.36 2.43 5.74
C MET A 38 -1.86 2.19 5.62
N PHE A 39 -2.64 3.27 5.68
CA PHE A 39 -4.06 3.26 5.35
C PHE A 39 -4.26 3.97 4.01
N SER A 40 -5.00 3.34 3.09
CA SER A 40 -5.38 3.94 1.81
C SER A 40 -6.89 4.20 1.74
N GLY A 41 -7.29 5.19 0.92
CA GLY A 41 -8.69 5.66 0.85
C GLY A 41 -9.61 4.74 0.06
N SER A 42 -9.05 3.98 -0.87
CA SER A 42 -9.79 3.11 -1.76
C SER A 42 -8.98 1.86 -2.11
N LYS A 43 -9.68 0.78 -2.44
CA LYS A 43 -9.09 -0.32 -3.19
C LYS A 43 -8.62 0.18 -4.56
N ASP A 44 -7.58 -0.42 -5.13
CA ASP A 44 -7.05 -0.05 -6.45
C ASP A 44 -8.11 0.00 -7.56
N SER A 45 -9.21 -0.75 -7.43
CA SER A 45 -10.32 -0.79 -8.39
C SER A 45 -11.39 0.29 -8.15
N GLN A 46 -11.19 1.23 -7.22
CA GLN A 46 -12.19 2.20 -6.78
C GLN A 46 -11.63 3.62 -6.75
N THR A 47 -12.49 4.60 -7.05
CA THR A 47 -12.17 6.03 -7.00
C THR A 47 -12.36 6.58 -5.59
N SER A 48 -11.37 7.32 -5.08
CA SER A 48 -11.51 8.04 -3.82
C SER A 48 -12.53 9.16 -3.94
N ALA A 49 -13.37 9.34 -2.93
CA ALA A 49 -14.41 10.37 -2.94
C ALA A 49 -14.07 11.53 -1.99
N ASP A 50 -14.41 12.74 -2.43
CA ASP A 50 -14.45 13.92 -1.58
C ASP A 50 -15.74 13.96 -0.76
N THR A 51 -15.66 14.58 0.41
CA THR A 51 -16.79 14.81 1.32
C THR A 51 -17.03 16.29 1.48
N PHE A 52 -18.29 16.64 1.72
CA PHE A 52 -18.66 17.97 2.16
C PHE A 52 -19.18 17.89 3.58
N GLN A 53 -18.48 18.52 4.51
CA GLN A 53 -18.89 18.59 5.91
C GLN A 53 -18.72 20.00 6.48
N GLY A 54 -19.80 20.52 7.06
CA GLY A 54 -19.78 21.85 7.70
C GLY A 54 -19.52 23.02 6.74
N GLY A 55 -19.82 22.84 5.44
CA GLY A 55 -19.56 23.86 4.41
C GLY A 55 -18.17 23.80 3.77
N GLU A 56 -17.31 22.86 4.18
CA GLU A 56 -15.97 22.68 3.61
C GLU A 56 -15.82 21.35 2.87
N ALA A 57 -15.08 21.38 1.76
CA ALA A 57 -14.64 20.18 1.06
C ALA A 57 -13.48 19.51 1.82
N ARG A 58 -13.60 18.22 2.12
CA ARG A 58 -12.59 17.41 2.82
C ARG A 58 -12.51 16.01 2.23
N GLY A 59 -11.33 15.42 2.16
CA GLY A 59 -11.17 14.02 1.73
C GLY A 59 -11.84 13.04 2.71
N ALA A 60 -12.54 12.04 2.18
CA ALA A 60 -13.36 11.12 2.99
C ALA A 60 -12.58 10.27 3.97
N LEU A 61 -11.45 9.72 3.52
CA LEU A 61 -10.59 8.95 4.40
C LEU A 61 -10.07 9.81 5.55
N SER A 62 -9.55 11.00 5.24
CA SER A 62 -8.98 11.91 6.24
C SER A 62 -10.04 12.32 7.27
N TRP A 63 -11.26 12.62 6.80
CA TRP A 63 -12.38 12.91 7.67
C TRP A 63 -12.72 11.73 8.60
N ALA A 64 -12.94 10.54 8.04
CA ALA A 64 -13.31 9.35 8.80
C ALA A 64 -12.20 8.89 9.77
N PHE A 65 -10.93 9.07 9.40
CA PHE A 65 -9.77 8.80 10.25
C PHE A 65 -9.78 9.69 11.49
N ILE A 66 -9.92 11.00 11.32
CA ILE A 66 -9.98 11.97 12.42
C ILE A 66 -11.20 11.69 13.31
N GLU A 67 -12.35 11.45 12.71
CA GLU A 67 -13.60 11.21 13.43
C GLU A 67 -13.53 9.91 14.25
N SER A 68 -12.93 8.85 13.70
CA SER A 68 -12.70 7.59 14.41
C SER A 68 -11.85 7.78 15.67
N LEU A 69 -10.72 8.50 15.56
CA LEU A 69 -9.83 8.75 16.69
C LEU A 69 -10.45 9.66 17.76
N LYS A 70 -11.32 10.59 17.35
CA LYS A 70 -12.08 11.42 18.31
C LYS A 70 -13.08 10.59 19.11
N LYS A 71 -13.83 9.69 18.45
CA LYS A 71 -14.84 8.84 19.11
C LYS A 71 -14.21 7.75 19.97
N TRP A 72 -13.13 7.17 19.48
CA TRP A 72 -12.46 6.05 20.11
C TRP A 72 -10.93 6.28 20.05
N PRO A 73 -10.35 6.93 21.07
CA PRO A 73 -8.94 7.31 21.02
C PRO A 73 -7.97 6.15 21.26
N ARG A 74 -8.44 5.02 21.80
CA ARG A 74 -7.63 3.83 22.08
C ARG A 74 -8.18 2.63 21.32
N GLN A 75 -7.61 2.39 20.14
CA GLN A 75 -7.99 1.32 19.23
C GLN A 75 -6.73 0.62 18.71
N SER A 76 -6.84 -0.67 18.40
CA SER A 76 -5.83 -1.34 17.57
C SER A 76 -5.96 -0.90 16.10
N TYR A 77 -4.92 -1.11 15.29
CA TYR A 77 -4.96 -0.77 13.85
C TYR A 77 -6.12 -1.46 13.12
N LEU A 78 -6.44 -2.69 13.47
CA LEU A 78 -7.58 -3.42 12.89
C LEU A 78 -8.91 -2.80 13.30
N GLN A 79 -9.04 -2.38 14.57
CA GLN A 79 -10.23 -1.70 15.05
C GLN A 79 -10.40 -0.34 14.36
N LEU A 80 -9.31 0.42 14.20
CA LEU A 80 -9.28 1.69 13.50
C LEU A 80 -9.71 1.54 12.03
N LEU A 81 -9.22 0.51 11.34
CA LEU A 81 -9.65 0.23 9.97
C LEU A 81 -11.17 -0.02 9.87
N ASN A 82 -11.69 -0.82 10.81
CA ASN A 82 -13.10 -1.17 10.83
C ASN A 82 -14.00 0.02 11.18
N SER A 83 -13.58 0.89 12.11
CA SER A 83 -14.33 2.11 12.44
C SER A 83 -14.31 3.12 11.31
N ILE A 84 -13.19 3.28 10.59
CA ILE A 84 -13.12 4.12 9.38
C ILE A 84 -14.08 3.59 8.31
N ARG A 85 -14.08 2.28 8.05
CA ARG A 85 -15.00 1.65 7.08
C ARG A 85 -16.46 1.91 7.45
N ALA A 86 -16.83 1.69 8.71
CA ALA A 86 -18.19 1.92 9.19
C ALA A 86 -18.65 3.39 9.01
N LEU A 87 -17.76 4.36 9.16
CA LEU A 87 -18.08 5.78 8.96
C LEU A 87 -18.27 6.15 7.47
N LEU A 88 -17.74 5.34 6.55
CA LEU A 88 -17.81 5.59 5.10
C LEU A 88 -18.86 4.74 4.39
N GLU A 89 -19.25 3.59 4.95
CA GLU A 89 -20.11 2.58 4.32
C GLU A 89 -21.44 3.12 3.78
N ASP A 90 -22.13 3.97 4.54
CA ASP A 90 -23.41 4.55 4.14
C ASP A 90 -23.30 5.68 3.11
N LYS A 91 -22.12 6.29 2.97
CA LYS A 91 -21.94 7.54 2.21
C LYS A 91 -21.07 7.40 0.99
N TYR A 92 -20.23 6.37 0.94
CA TYR A 92 -19.20 6.22 -0.09
C TYR A 92 -19.03 4.75 -0.48
N THR A 93 -18.87 4.51 -1.78
CA THR A 93 -18.59 3.17 -2.31
C THR A 93 -17.15 2.72 -2.05
N GLN A 94 -16.25 3.67 -1.76
CA GLN A 94 -14.84 3.40 -1.49
C GLN A 94 -14.66 2.57 -0.20
N LYS A 95 -13.77 1.58 -0.27
CA LYS A 95 -13.43 0.73 0.88
C LYS A 95 -11.97 0.97 1.25
N PRO A 96 -11.70 1.65 2.38
CA PRO A 96 -10.34 1.83 2.89
C PRO A 96 -9.61 0.49 3.12
N GLN A 97 -8.29 0.48 2.89
CA GLN A 97 -7.42 -0.68 3.11
C GLN A 97 -6.30 -0.36 4.11
#